data_AF-A0A5C7B048-F1
#
_entry.id   AF-A0A5C7B048-F1
#
_cell.length_a   1.000
_cell.length_b   1.000
_cell.length_c   1.000
_cell.angle_alpha   90.00
_cell.angle_beta   90.00
_cell.angle_gamma   90.00
#
_symmetry.space_group_name_H-M   'P 1'
#
loop_
_entity.id
_entity.type
_entity.pdbx_description
1 polymer ?
#
loop_
_entity_poly.entity_id
_entity_poly.type
_entity_poly.pdbx_seq_one_letter_code
_entity_poly.pdbx_strand_id
1 'polypeptide(L)'
;MENIRHILQLEDQEDFDEAFALYKELYERNSTDFEIWKHFYFFLWIAIEDASSEFHDRINLRQRLRKMYEEGQKSFQNLTEFKFIAGWTVSIFPDEYGDNEDLESQGKELLRQAHHEHPDDKIYKMAYLGSLDSKKEEYKKAEFEAGSEVLKRFQGPGLLNRYFIQVLGRKNETPK
;
A
#
# COMPACT_ATOMS: atom_id res chain seq x y z
N MET A 1 -19.98 3.46 6.22
CA MET A 1 -19.15 2.24 6.04
C MET A 1 -19.73 1.24 5.05
N GLU A 2 -21.03 1.24 4.76
CA GLU A 2 -21.66 0.33 3.77
C GLU A 2 -21.13 0.48 2.32
N ASN A 3 -20.48 1.61 2.00
CA ASN A 3 -19.99 1.91 0.65
C ASN A 3 -18.60 1.29 0.35
N ILE A 4 -17.63 1.37 1.26
CA ILE A 4 -16.26 0.89 0.98
C ILE A 4 -16.20 -0.62 0.77
N ARG A 5 -17.00 -1.40 1.51
CA ARG A 5 -17.02 -2.87 1.37
C ARG A 5 -17.43 -3.32 -0.03
N HIS A 6 -18.39 -2.61 -0.65
CA HIS A 6 -18.81 -2.90 -2.01
C HIS A 6 -17.68 -2.63 -3.01
N ILE A 7 -16.98 -1.50 -2.84
CA ILE A 7 -15.82 -1.16 -3.67
C ILE A 7 -14.73 -2.24 -3.57
N LEU A 8 -14.41 -2.73 -2.36
CA LEU A 8 -13.45 -3.81 -2.16
C LEU A 8 -13.87 -5.14 -2.83
N GLN A 9 -15.16 -5.38 -3.03
CA GLN A 9 -15.64 -6.55 -3.77
C GLN A 9 -15.48 -6.37 -5.28
N LEU A 10 -15.67 -5.15 -5.80
CA LEU A 10 -15.41 -4.83 -7.20
C LEU A 10 -13.92 -4.95 -7.53
N GLU A 11 -13.05 -4.47 -6.62
CA GLU A 11 -11.61 -4.74 -6.67
C GLU A 11 -11.31 -6.24 -6.77
N ASP A 12 -12.03 -7.06 -5.98
CA ASP A 12 -11.83 -8.51 -6.00
C ASP A 12 -12.24 -9.17 -7.33
N GLN A 13 -13.19 -8.54 -8.03
CA GLN A 13 -13.70 -8.94 -9.35
C GLN A 13 -12.94 -8.30 -10.51
N GLU A 14 -11.89 -7.51 -10.22
CA GLU A 14 -11.12 -6.75 -11.21
C GLU A 14 -11.96 -5.74 -12.01
N ASP A 15 -13.09 -5.28 -11.45
CA ASP A 15 -13.89 -4.20 -12.03
C ASP A 15 -13.30 -2.83 -11.65
N PHE A 16 -12.17 -2.49 -12.27
CA PHE A 16 -11.43 -1.25 -12.03
C PHE A 16 -12.27 -0.01 -12.36
N ASP A 17 -13.13 -0.09 -13.38
CA ASP A 17 -13.97 1.01 -13.83
C ASP A 17 -14.98 1.44 -12.78
N GLU A 18 -15.80 0.49 -12.30
CA GLU A 18 -16.82 0.77 -11.30
C GLU A 18 -16.16 1.10 -9.95
N ALA A 19 -15.11 0.38 -9.56
CA ALA A 19 -14.37 0.65 -8.33
C ALA A 19 -13.80 2.08 -8.31
N PHE A 20 -13.16 2.53 -9.40
CA PHE A 20 -12.61 3.89 -9.48
C PHE A 20 -13.69 4.97 -9.39
N ALA A 21 -14.82 4.79 -10.11
CA ALA A 21 -15.93 5.74 -10.08
C ALA A 21 -16.48 5.92 -8.66
N LEU A 22 -16.73 4.81 -7.97
CA LEU A 22 -17.24 4.81 -6.61
C LEU A 22 -16.21 5.36 -5.61
N TYR A 23 -14.93 5.04 -5.75
CA TYR A 23 -13.88 5.61 -4.91
C TYR A 23 -13.80 7.13 -5.04
N LYS A 24 -13.88 7.64 -6.27
CA LYS A 24 -13.84 9.08 -6.52
C LYS A 24 -14.98 9.78 -5.79
N GLU A 25 -16.21 9.31 -5.95
CA GLU A 25 -17.37 9.88 -5.26
C GLU A 25 -17.26 9.77 -3.73
N LEU A 26 -16.82 8.61 -3.22
CA LEU A 26 -16.72 8.35 -1.80
C LEU A 26 -15.65 9.25 -1.14
N TYR A 27 -14.50 9.40 -1.78
CA TYR A 27 -13.40 10.24 -1.29
C TYR A 27 -13.71 11.73 -1.40
N GLU A 28 -14.38 12.19 -2.46
CA GLU A 28 -14.82 13.59 -2.58
C GLU A 28 -15.72 14.03 -1.42
N ARG A 29 -16.52 13.10 -0.87
CA ARG A 29 -17.41 13.36 0.27
C ARG A 29 -16.72 13.18 1.63
N ASN A 30 -15.59 12.47 1.70
CA ASN A 30 -14.96 12.04 2.94
C ASN A 30 -13.42 12.12 2.86
N SER A 31 -12.87 13.21 2.34
CA SER A 31 -11.44 13.34 2.04
C SER A 31 -10.51 13.30 3.27
N THR A 32 -11.06 13.42 4.48
CA THR A 32 -10.33 13.31 5.75
C THR A 32 -10.37 11.91 6.36
N ASP A 33 -11.04 10.96 5.72
CA ASP A 33 -11.12 9.57 6.19
C ASP A 33 -9.92 8.78 5.67
N PHE A 34 -9.06 8.34 6.60
CA PHE A 34 -7.86 7.59 6.27
C PHE A 34 -8.15 6.23 5.66
N GLU A 35 -9.21 5.52 6.06
CA GLU A 35 -9.52 4.21 5.49
C GLU A 35 -9.92 4.34 4.02
N ILE A 36 -10.70 5.37 3.70
CA ILE A 36 -11.07 5.66 2.31
C ILE A 36 -9.83 6.07 1.51
N TRP A 37 -8.99 6.96 2.05
CA TRP A 37 -7.73 7.33 1.40
C TRP A 37 -6.83 6.12 1.15
N LYS A 38 -6.62 5.28 2.17
CA LYS A 38 -5.71 4.13 2.15
C LYS A 38 -6.07 3.17 1.02
N HIS A 39 -7.34 2.78 0.97
CA HIS A 39 -7.82 1.84 -0.03
C HIS A 39 -7.83 2.44 -1.43
N PHE A 40 -8.27 3.70 -1.60
CA PHE A 40 -8.25 4.34 -2.91
C PHE A 40 -6.83 4.59 -3.43
N TYR A 41 -5.93 5.06 -2.57
CA TYR A 41 -4.53 5.28 -2.90
C TYR A 41 -3.86 3.98 -3.35
N PHE A 42 -4.09 2.88 -2.61
CA PHE A 42 -3.53 1.58 -2.94
C PHE A 42 -4.13 1.00 -4.22
N PHE A 43 -5.43 1.16 -4.44
CA PHE A 43 -6.11 0.81 -5.69
C PHE A 43 -5.45 1.47 -6.90
N LEU A 44 -5.18 2.78 -6.81
CA LEU A 44 -4.52 3.53 -7.90
C LEU A 44 -3.11 3.00 -8.18
N TRP A 45 -2.36 2.63 -7.13
CA TRP A 45 -1.02 2.08 -7.27
C TRP A 45 -1.02 0.72 -7.97
N ILE A 46 -1.95 -0.18 -7.62
CA ILE A 46 -2.09 -1.47 -8.30
C ILE A 46 -2.56 -1.30 -9.74
N ALA A 47 -3.52 -0.40 -9.99
CA ALA A 47 -4.08 -0.17 -11.31
C ALA A 47 -3.04 0.29 -12.36
N ILE A 48 -1.89 0.81 -11.93
CA ILE A 48 -0.78 1.15 -12.83
C ILE A 48 -0.28 -0.08 -13.58
N GLU A 49 -0.18 -1.24 -12.93
CA GLU A 49 0.31 -2.46 -13.58
C GLU A 49 -0.84 -3.36 -14.07
N ASP A 50 -1.93 -3.43 -13.30
CA ASP A 50 -2.92 -4.50 -13.47
C ASP A 50 -4.17 -4.08 -14.27
N ALA A 51 -4.44 -2.77 -14.45
CA ALA A 51 -5.63 -2.32 -15.17
C ALA A 51 -5.43 -2.37 -16.70
N SER A 52 -6.55 -2.48 -17.44
CA SER A 52 -6.51 -2.57 -18.90
C SER A 52 -6.04 -1.28 -19.57
N SER A 53 -5.55 -1.38 -20.82
CA SER A 53 -5.16 -0.21 -21.61
C SER A 53 -6.29 0.81 -21.77
N GLU A 54 -7.54 0.34 -21.94
CA GLU A 54 -8.71 1.22 -22.06
C GLU A 54 -8.99 2.00 -20.77
N PHE A 55 -8.64 1.44 -19.61
CA PHE A 55 -8.73 2.15 -18.33
C PHE A 55 -7.65 3.23 -18.23
N HIS A 56 -6.42 2.91 -18.62
CA HIS A 56 -5.29 3.86 -18.68
C HIS A 56 -5.56 5.03 -19.64
N ASP A 57 -6.16 4.77 -20.80
CA ASP A 57 -6.49 5.81 -21.79
C ASP A 57 -7.51 6.82 -21.26
N ARG A 58 -8.40 6.39 -20.35
CA ARG A 58 -9.46 7.25 -19.79
C ARG A 58 -9.01 8.00 -18.54
N ILE A 59 -8.08 7.45 -17.78
CA ILE A 59 -7.69 7.97 -16.47
C ILE A 59 -6.18 8.16 -16.43
N ASN A 60 -5.75 9.39 -16.17
CA ASN A 60 -4.34 9.65 -15.87
C ASN A 60 -3.99 9.16 -14.45
N LEU A 61 -3.74 7.85 -14.32
CA LEU A 61 -3.50 7.17 -13.05
C LEU A 61 -2.28 7.74 -12.32
N ARG A 62 -1.18 7.95 -13.04
CA ARG A 62 0.04 8.52 -12.46
C ARG A 62 -0.21 9.89 -11.82
N GLN A 63 -0.88 10.78 -12.54
CA GLN A 63 -1.25 12.10 -12.01
C GLN A 63 -2.18 11.98 -10.80
N ARG A 64 -3.14 11.06 -10.85
CA ARG A 64 -4.11 10.85 -9.76
C ARG A 64 -3.44 10.26 -8.51
N LEU A 65 -2.58 9.27 -8.67
CA LEU A 65 -1.79 8.65 -7.60
C LEU A 65 -0.89 9.68 -6.92
N ARG A 66 -0.15 10.48 -7.71
CA ARG A 66 0.68 11.56 -7.18
C ARG A 66 -0.13 12.56 -6.36
N LYS A 67 -1.30 12.99 -6.87
CA LYS A 67 -2.19 13.90 -6.13
C LYS A 67 -2.66 13.29 -4.81
N MET A 68 -3.04 12.01 -4.82
CA MET A 68 -3.46 11.28 -3.61
C MET A 68 -2.32 11.14 -2.60
N TYR A 69 -1.08 10.93 -3.06
CA TYR A 69 0.10 10.92 -2.20
C TYR A 69 0.32 12.29 -1.54
N GLU A 70 0.32 13.37 -2.32
CA GLU A 70 0.49 14.74 -1.81
C GLU A 70 -0.62 15.15 -0.82
N GLU A 71 -1.87 14.73 -1.05
CA GLU A 71 -2.98 14.93 -0.13
C GLU A 71 -2.79 14.11 1.16
N GLY A 72 -2.37 12.86 1.03
CA GLY A 72 -2.11 11.98 2.17
C GLY A 72 -0.98 12.48 3.06
N GLN A 73 0.10 13.01 2.47
CA GLN A 73 1.18 13.64 3.23
C GLN A 73 0.67 14.81 4.08
N LYS A 74 -0.23 15.64 3.54
CA LYS A 74 -0.78 16.79 4.28
C LYS A 74 -1.71 16.37 5.42
N SER A 75 -2.51 15.32 5.20
CA SER A 75 -3.60 14.96 6.11
C SER A 75 -3.24 13.85 7.10
N PHE A 76 -2.36 12.92 6.72
CA PHE A 76 -2.18 11.64 7.41
C PHE A 76 -0.72 11.33 7.77
N GLN A 77 0.25 12.21 7.51
CA GLN A 77 1.68 11.99 7.81
C GLN A 77 1.97 11.53 9.26
N ASN A 78 1.12 11.91 10.22
CA ASN A 78 1.29 11.53 11.62
C ASN A 78 0.79 10.10 11.93
N LEU A 79 0.05 9.46 11.02
CA LEU A 79 -0.40 8.08 11.19
C LEU A 79 0.72 7.11 10.80
N THR A 80 1.05 6.18 11.69
CA THR A 80 2.05 5.14 11.40
C THR A 80 1.68 4.31 10.18
N GLU A 81 0.39 3.97 10.03
CA GLU A 81 -0.10 3.19 8.89
C GLU A 81 0.02 3.95 7.56
N PHE A 82 -0.12 5.28 7.57
CA PHE A 82 0.19 6.09 6.38
C PHE A 82 1.65 5.92 5.98
N LYS A 83 2.58 6.04 6.94
CA LYS A 83 4.03 5.90 6.68
C LYS A 83 4.35 4.51 6.13
N PHE A 84 3.71 3.47 6.66
CA PHE A 84 3.85 2.11 6.14
C PHE A 84 3.34 2.00 4.70
N ILE A 85 2.08 2.38 4.42
CA ILE A 85 1.47 2.22 3.10
C ILE A 85 2.17 3.07 2.05
N ALA A 86 2.37 4.35 2.32
CA ALA A 86 3.03 5.26 1.38
C ALA A 86 4.52 4.95 1.24
N GLY A 87 5.19 4.58 2.35
CA GLY A 87 6.60 4.16 2.30
C GLY A 87 6.80 2.93 1.43
N TRP A 88 5.91 1.94 1.57
CA TRP A 88 5.91 0.74 0.76
C TRP A 88 5.76 1.06 -0.73
N THR A 89 4.67 1.70 -1.12
CA THR A 89 4.34 1.95 -2.54
C THR A 89 5.35 2.87 -3.23
N VAL A 90 5.85 3.91 -2.53
CA VAL A 90 6.85 4.85 -3.07
C VAL A 90 8.23 4.19 -3.17
N SER A 91 8.61 3.33 -2.23
CA SER A 91 9.91 2.65 -2.29
C SER A 91 10.00 1.60 -3.41
N ILE A 92 8.86 1.06 -3.88
CA ILE A 92 8.83 0.05 -4.94
C ILE A 92 8.78 0.69 -6.33
N PHE A 93 7.91 1.69 -6.53
CA PHE A 93 7.75 2.38 -7.82
C PHE A 93 7.89 3.89 -7.67
N PRO A 94 9.09 4.41 -7.35
CA PRO A 94 9.30 5.84 -7.13
C PRO A 94 8.97 6.68 -8.37
N ASP A 95 9.26 6.19 -9.58
CA ASP A 95 9.04 6.90 -10.85
C ASP A 95 7.56 7.22 -11.12
N GLU A 96 6.63 6.45 -10.53
CA GLU A 96 5.19 6.70 -10.63
C GLU A 96 4.72 7.92 -9.82
N TYR A 97 5.58 8.44 -8.93
CA TYR A 97 5.30 9.63 -8.13
C TYR A 97 6.01 10.89 -8.68
N GLY A 98 6.92 10.73 -9.64
CA GLY A 98 7.61 11.80 -10.36
C GLY A 98 9.10 11.54 -10.53
N ASP A 99 9.78 12.41 -11.28
CA ASP A 99 11.19 12.23 -11.66
C ASP A 99 12.19 12.68 -10.57
N ASN A 100 11.83 12.54 -9.30
CA ASN A 100 12.70 12.93 -8.19
C ASN A 100 13.53 11.73 -7.73
N GLU A 101 14.84 11.79 -7.97
CA GLU A 101 15.83 10.78 -7.58
C GLU A 101 15.78 10.43 -6.07
N ASP A 102 15.22 11.30 -5.22
CA ASP A 102 15.11 11.07 -3.78
C ASP A 102 13.84 10.30 -3.36
N LEU A 103 12.88 10.02 -4.25
CA LEU A 103 11.59 9.41 -3.87
C LEU A 103 11.76 8.02 -3.25
N GLU A 104 12.62 7.19 -3.82
CA GLU A 104 12.90 5.86 -3.26
C GLU A 104 13.43 5.98 -1.82
N SER A 105 14.37 6.90 -1.61
CA SER A 105 14.95 7.18 -0.29
C SER A 105 13.91 7.72 0.70
N GLN A 106 12.98 8.56 0.24
CA GLN A 106 11.86 9.04 1.05
C GLN A 106 10.92 7.90 1.45
N GLY A 107 10.61 6.98 0.51
CA GLY A 107 9.81 5.79 0.80
C GLY A 107 10.46 4.91 1.87
N LYS A 108 11.77 4.64 1.73
CA LYS A 108 12.57 3.91 2.73
C LYS A 108 12.57 4.58 4.10
N GLU A 109 12.66 5.91 4.14
CA GLU A 109 12.61 6.69 5.37
C GLU A 109 11.24 6.61 6.05
N LEU A 110 10.13 6.63 5.30
CA LEU A 110 8.79 6.41 5.85
C LEU A 110 8.66 5.02 6.48
N LEU A 111 9.17 3.97 5.82
CA LEU A 111 9.19 2.62 6.38
C LEU A 111 10.03 2.55 7.67
N ARG A 112 11.19 3.22 7.70
CA ARG A 112 12.01 3.35 8.92
C ARG A 112 11.24 4.01 10.05
N GLN A 113 10.53 5.10 9.77
CA GLN A 113 9.73 5.81 10.76
C GLN A 113 8.58 4.94 11.30
N ALA A 114 7.85 4.25 10.42
CA ALA A 114 6.79 3.33 10.84
C ALA A 114 7.31 2.25 11.80
N HIS A 115 8.46 1.66 11.49
CA HIS A 115 9.12 0.71 12.37
C HIS A 115 9.62 1.36 13.68
N HIS A 116 10.16 2.57 13.63
CA HIS A 116 10.65 3.26 14.83
C HIS A 116 9.53 3.63 15.80
N GLU A 117 8.38 4.06 15.29
CA GLU A 117 7.20 4.42 16.09
C GLU A 117 6.55 3.18 16.73
N HIS A 118 6.59 2.04 16.04
CA HIS A 118 6.07 0.76 16.53
C HIS A 118 7.09 -0.36 16.34
N PRO A 119 8.15 -0.42 17.19
CA PRO A 119 9.26 -1.35 17.03
C PRO A 119 8.87 -2.81 17.23
N ASP A 120 7.80 -3.06 17.98
CA ASP A 120 7.24 -4.40 18.23
C ASP A 120 6.35 -4.91 17.08
N ASP A 121 6.01 -4.04 16.12
CA ASP A 121 5.23 -4.44 14.94
C ASP A 121 6.10 -5.19 13.93
N LYS A 122 5.82 -6.49 13.80
CA LYS A 122 6.64 -7.38 12.97
C LYS A 122 6.49 -7.10 11.49
N ILE A 123 5.34 -6.59 11.05
CA ILE A 123 5.08 -6.26 9.65
C ILE A 123 5.86 -5.01 9.27
N TYR A 124 5.84 -3.98 10.12
CA TYR A 124 6.63 -2.76 9.87
C TYR A 124 8.13 -3.03 9.92
N LYS A 125 8.58 -3.87 10.86
CA LYS A 125 9.97 -4.35 10.89
C LYS A 125 10.34 -5.08 9.61
N MET A 126 9.52 -6.03 9.17
CA MET A 126 9.76 -6.80 7.94
C MET A 126 9.85 -5.88 6.72
N ALA A 127 8.90 -4.96 6.54
CA ALA A 127 8.89 -4.02 5.43
C ALA A 127 10.11 -3.09 5.44
N TYR A 128 10.47 -2.54 6.60
CA TYR A 128 11.67 -1.72 6.73
C TYR A 128 12.94 -2.52 6.39
N LEU A 129 13.11 -3.72 6.95
CA LEU A 129 14.27 -4.56 6.65
C LEU A 129 14.33 -4.98 5.17
N GLY A 130 13.18 -5.24 4.55
CA GLY A 130 13.08 -5.58 3.13
C GLY A 130 13.46 -4.44 2.21
N SER A 131 13.34 -3.20 2.69
CA SER A 131 13.79 -2.00 1.95
C SER A 131 15.31 -1.77 1.99
N LEU A 132 16.05 -2.58 2.74
CA LEU A 132 17.51 -2.47 2.93
C LEU A 132 18.26 -3.59 2.19
N ASP A 133 19.20 -3.24 1.32
CA ASP A 133 19.96 -4.20 0.50
C ASP A 133 20.89 -5.14 1.30
N SER A 134 21.26 -4.77 2.52
CA SER A 134 22.34 -5.41 3.29
C SER A 134 21.89 -6.39 4.37
N LYS A 135 20.58 -6.57 4.60
CA LYS A 135 20.06 -7.24 5.82
C LYS A 135 19.34 -8.57 5.57
N LYS A 136 19.83 -9.39 4.64
CA LYS A 136 19.14 -10.63 4.19
C LYS A 136 18.79 -11.61 5.31
N GLU A 137 19.67 -11.85 6.28
CA GLU A 137 19.38 -12.82 7.37
C GLU A 137 18.42 -12.26 8.42
N GLU A 138 18.56 -10.98 8.79
CA GLU A 138 17.59 -10.29 9.67
C GLU A 138 16.20 -10.25 9.02
N TYR A 139 16.15 -10.01 7.70
CA TYR A 139 14.92 -10.00 6.93
C TYR A 139 14.22 -11.37 6.92
N LYS A 140 14.93 -12.47 6.64
CA LYS A 140 14.34 -13.83 6.68
C LYS A 140 13.71 -14.16 8.04
N LYS A 141 14.37 -13.76 9.12
CA LYS A 141 13.83 -13.92 10.47
C LYS A 141 12.55 -13.09 10.65
N ALA A 142 12.56 -11.83 10.23
CA ALA A 142 11.39 -10.96 10.30
C ALA A 142 10.23 -11.48 9.45
N GLU A 143 10.49 -12.02 8.25
CA GLU A 143 9.50 -12.66 7.39
C GLU A 143 8.81 -13.83 8.09
N PHE A 144 9.59 -14.73 8.70
CA PHE A 144 9.04 -15.86 9.46
C PHE A 144 8.20 -15.39 10.66
N GLU A 145 8.68 -14.39 11.42
CA GLU A 145 8.01 -13.85 12.60
C GLU A 145 6.71 -13.11 12.23
N ALA A 146 6.69 -12.40 11.11
CA ALA A 146 5.55 -11.59 10.66
C ALA A 146 4.45 -12.40 9.96
N GLY A 147 4.77 -13.55 9.34
CA GLY A 147 3.83 -14.25 8.46
C GLY A 147 2.44 -14.52 9.06
N SER A 148 2.36 -14.96 10.32
CA SER A 148 1.06 -15.18 10.99
C SER A 148 0.31 -13.89 11.31
N GLU A 149 1.01 -12.78 11.50
CA GLU A 149 0.42 -11.46 11.75
C GLU A 149 -0.07 -10.82 10.46
N VAL A 150 0.64 -11.01 9.35
CA VAL A 150 0.19 -10.56 8.01
C VAL A 150 -1.16 -11.18 7.68
N LEU A 151 -1.30 -12.51 7.80
CA LEU A 151 -2.55 -13.21 7.51
C LEU A 151 -3.72 -12.75 8.39
N LYS A 152 -3.44 -12.30 9.62
CA LYS A 152 -4.46 -11.77 10.53
C LYS A 152 -4.81 -10.32 10.23
N ARG A 153 -3.81 -9.48 9.97
CA ARG A 153 -3.98 -8.03 9.74
C ARG A 153 -4.70 -7.75 8.44
N PHE A 154 -4.30 -8.44 7.38
CA PHE A 154 -4.79 -8.22 6.03
C PHE A 154 -5.89 -9.21 5.63
N GLN A 155 -6.61 -9.76 6.61
CA GLN A 155 -7.77 -10.60 6.33
C GLN A 155 -8.92 -9.75 5.75
N GLY A 156 -9.56 -10.24 4.70
CA GLY A 156 -10.73 -9.61 4.11
C GLY A 156 -10.60 -9.36 2.61
N PRO A 157 -11.62 -8.71 2.00
CA PRO A 157 -11.64 -8.41 0.57
C PRO A 157 -10.72 -7.23 0.23
N GLY A 158 -10.46 -7.08 -1.07
CA GLY A 158 -9.79 -5.92 -1.64
C GLY A 158 -8.31 -6.13 -1.97
N LEU A 159 -7.81 -5.33 -2.92
CA LEU A 159 -6.47 -5.44 -3.48
C LEU A 159 -5.38 -5.25 -2.44
N LEU A 160 -5.53 -4.28 -1.53
CA LEU A 160 -4.56 -4.04 -0.46
C LEU A 160 -4.32 -5.29 0.39
N ASN A 161 -5.41 -5.92 0.81
CA ASN A 161 -5.36 -7.11 1.64
C ASN A 161 -4.72 -8.29 0.90
N ARG A 162 -5.20 -8.57 -0.32
CA ARG A 162 -4.66 -9.65 -1.17
C ARG A 162 -3.18 -9.45 -1.46
N TYR A 163 -2.78 -8.24 -1.82
CA TYR A 163 -1.40 -7.90 -2.13
C TYR A 163 -0.48 -8.18 -0.94
N PHE A 164 -0.79 -7.66 0.25
CA PHE A 164 0.09 -7.85 1.40
C PHE A 164 0.11 -9.30 1.89
N ILE A 165 -1.00 -10.05 1.78
CA ILE A 165 -0.97 -11.50 2.00
C ILE A 165 -0.02 -12.19 1.02
N GLN A 166 -0.07 -11.86 -0.26
CA GLN A 166 0.74 -12.50 -1.30
C GLN A 166 2.24 -12.16 -1.17
N VAL A 167 2.55 -10.91 -0.83
CA VAL A 167 3.93 -10.43 -0.81
C VAL A 167 4.59 -10.64 0.55
N LEU A 168 3.87 -10.44 1.65
CA LEU A 168 4.41 -10.53 3.02
C LEU A 168 3.96 -11.79 3.79
N GLY A 169 2.87 -12.44 3.36
CA GLY A 169 2.26 -13.56 4.09
C GLY A 169 2.85 -14.93 3.73
N ARG A 170 3.98 -14.95 3.02
CA ARG A 170 4.63 -16.20 2.57
C ARG A 170 5.04 -17.03 3.79
N LYS A 171 4.43 -18.21 3.92
CA LYS A 171 4.95 -19.22 4.84
C LYS A 171 6.22 -19.78 4.22
N ASN A 172 7.37 -19.33 4.70
CA ASN A 172 8.59 -20.11 4.50
C ASN A 172 8.37 -21.47 5.15
N GLU A 173 8.32 -22.53 4.33
CA GLU A 173 8.55 -23.87 4.83
C GLU A 173 9.86 -23.82 5.62
N THR A 174 9.82 -24.25 6.88
CA THR A 174 10.99 -24.30 7.77
C THR A 174 12.20 -24.83 7.01
N PRO A 175 13.38 -24.17 7.08
CA PRO A 175 14.61 -24.81 6.64
C PRO A 175 14.74 -26.13 7.39
N LYS A 176 14.82 -27.24 6.65
CA LYS A 176 15.11 -28.57 7.22
C LYS A 176 16.52 -28.60 7.79
#